data_AF-W8Y6R8-F1
#
_entry.id   AF-W8Y6R8-F1
#
_cell.length_a   1.000
_cell.length_b   1.000
_cell.length_c   1.000
_cell.angle_alpha   90.00
_cell.angle_beta   90.00
_cell.angle_gamma   90.00
#
_symmetry.space_group_name_H-M   'P 1'
#
loop_
_entity.id
_entity.type
_entity.pdbx_description
1 polymer ?
#
loop_
_entity_poly.entity_id
_entity_poly.type
_entity_poly.pdbx_seq_one_letter_code
_entity_poly.pdbx_strand_id
1 'polypeptide(L)'
;MDVGLKELFVASNGMKERNINKDAKVKKLLKRKKSAQRDMSRRFKKVVKIQSAGYEKAKAEHLRLSRKIMNIRNNHIHQATAKLVKTKPMRIVVEDLSISNLFKNKKLSRAFSLQKLNFFFQCLSYKCEKYGIAYVKADKWFASSKICSCCGVKYDHSVQPEGQWSLKIREWCCVSCNSHHDRDVNAAINLSRWVK
;
A
#
# COMPACT_ATOMS: atom_id res chain seq x y z
N MET A 1 10.38 0.68 -7.26
CA MET A 1 9.88 0.96 -5.90
C MET A 1 9.02 -0.21 -5.48
N ASP A 2 9.08 -0.58 -4.21
CA ASP A 2 8.17 -1.55 -3.59
C ASP A 2 6.96 -0.83 -2.97
N VAL A 3 5.78 -1.45 -3.01
CA VAL A 3 4.50 -0.85 -2.58
C VAL A 3 3.76 -1.81 -1.66
N GLY A 4 3.35 -1.36 -0.48
CA GLY A 4 2.84 -2.29 0.53
C GLY A 4 1.91 -1.72 1.59
N LEU A 5 1.78 -2.50 2.68
CA LEU A 5 0.99 -2.15 3.86
C LEU A 5 1.85 -1.64 5.03
N LYS A 6 3.15 -1.98 5.06
CA LYS A 6 4.08 -1.46 6.08
C LYS A 6 4.27 0.03 5.85
N GLU A 7 4.85 0.36 4.71
CA GLU A 7 4.93 1.70 4.13
C GLU A 7 3.99 1.79 2.93
N LEU A 8 3.58 2.99 2.52
CA LEU A 8 2.87 3.18 1.25
C LEU A 8 3.77 2.75 0.09
N PHE A 9 5.02 3.22 0.09
CA PHE A 9 6.05 2.72 -0.81
C PHE A 9 7.45 2.89 -0.22
N VAL A 10 8.39 2.12 -0.75
CA VAL A 10 9.84 2.25 -0.54
C VAL A 10 10.52 2.37 -1.91
N ALA A 11 11.29 3.43 -2.11
CA ALA A 11 12.04 3.68 -3.35
C ALA A 11 13.50 3.25 -3.22
N SER A 12 14.14 2.95 -4.36
CA SER A 12 15.53 2.48 -4.41
C SER A 12 16.54 3.53 -3.95
N ASN A 13 16.17 4.80 -4.02
CA ASN A 13 16.98 5.92 -3.51
C ASN A 13 16.82 6.15 -1.99
N GLY A 14 16.24 5.19 -1.27
CA GLY A 14 16.04 5.25 0.18
C GLY A 14 14.78 6.03 0.62
N MET A 15 14.05 6.69 -0.29
CA MET A 15 12.83 7.40 0.08
C MET A 15 11.74 6.41 0.52
N LYS A 16 11.21 6.61 1.73
CA LYS A 16 10.10 5.84 2.29
C LYS A 16 8.92 6.76 2.55
N GLU A 17 7.73 6.36 2.12
CA GLU A 17 6.51 7.11 2.39
C GLU A 17 5.57 6.30 3.26
N ARG A 18 5.12 6.90 4.36
CA ARG A 18 4.40 6.18 5.41
C ARG A 18 3.00 5.75 4.98
N ASN A 19 2.49 4.72 5.64
CA ASN A 19 1.09 4.35 5.49
C ASN A 19 0.18 5.25 6.36
N ILE A 20 -0.57 6.17 5.73
CA ILE A 20 -1.52 7.07 6.41
C ILE A 20 -2.58 6.36 7.25
N ASN A 21 -2.91 5.10 6.96
CA ASN A 21 -3.86 4.32 7.74
C ASN A 21 -3.32 3.93 9.13
N LYS A 22 -2.00 4.03 9.35
CA LYS A 22 -1.38 3.81 10.66
C LYS A 22 -1.41 5.04 11.56
N ASP A 23 -1.68 6.22 11.02
CA ASP A 23 -1.74 7.50 11.73
C ASP A 23 -2.83 7.51 12.83
N ALA A 24 -2.48 8.06 13.99
CA ALA A 24 -3.36 8.08 15.17
C ALA A 24 -4.69 8.81 14.89
N LYS A 25 -4.66 9.91 14.12
CA LYS A 25 -5.85 10.67 13.72
C LYS A 25 -6.76 9.84 12.84
N VAL A 26 -6.20 9.13 11.86
CA VAL A 26 -6.98 8.25 10.96
C VAL A 26 -7.57 7.08 11.74
N LYS A 27 -6.81 6.46 12.65
CA LYS A 27 -7.32 5.41 13.54
C LYS A 27 -8.48 5.91 14.42
N LYS A 28 -8.38 7.12 14.99
CA LYS A 28 -9.46 7.73 15.79
C LYS A 28 -10.73 7.96 14.94
N LEU A 29 -10.57 8.47 13.72
CA LEU A 29 -11.69 8.66 12.79
C LEU A 29 -12.33 7.33 12.38
N LEU A 30 -11.54 6.27 12.15
CA LEU A 30 -12.05 4.94 11.85
C LEU A 30 -12.86 4.34 13.01
N LYS A 31 -12.40 4.52 14.26
CA LYS A 31 -13.15 4.12 15.46
C LYS A 31 -14.49 4.84 15.54
N ARG A 32 -14.50 6.17 15.35
CA ARG A 32 -15.74 6.98 15.29
C ARG A 32 -16.67 6.53 14.18
N LYS A 33 -16.14 6.28 12.97
CA LYS A 33 -16.94 5.79 11.83
C LYS A 33 -17.62 4.47 12.15
N LYS A 34 -16.90 3.55 12.82
CA LYS A 34 -17.44 2.26 13.26
C LYS A 34 -18.54 2.43 14.31
N SER A 35 -18.37 3.37 15.26
CA SER A 35 -19.42 3.69 16.24
C SER A 35 -20.68 4.20 15.55
N ALA A 36 -20.55 5.22 14.69
CA ALA A 36 -21.68 5.79 13.94
C ALA A 36 -22.38 4.73 13.06
N GLN A 37 -21.63 3.80 12.47
CA GLN A 37 -22.20 2.67 11.73
C GLN A 37 -23.05 1.74 12.62
N ARG A 38 -22.57 1.42 13.83
CA ARG A 38 -23.31 0.60 14.80
C ARG A 38 -24.56 1.31 15.29
N ASP A 39 -24.47 2.60 15.58
CA ASP A 39 -25.62 3.41 15.99
C ASP A 39 -26.67 3.51 14.89
N MET A 40 -26.24 3.73 13.64
CA MET A 40 -27.10 3.71 12.46
C MET A 40 -27.79 2.34 12.31
N SER A 41 -27.05 1.24 12.44
CA SER A 41 -27.60 -0.12 12.34
C SER A 41 -28.61 -0.43 13.45
N ARG A 42 -28.34 -0.01 14.69
CA ARG A 42 -29.26 -0.22 15.83
C ARG A 42 -30.56 0.55 15.70
N ARG A 43 -30.51 1.73 15.08
CA ARG A 43 -31.67 2.63 14.93
C ARG A 43 -32.47 2.37 13.65
N PHE A 44 -31.96 1.53 12.75
CA PHE A 44 -32.61 1.21 11.48
C PHE A 44 -33.86 0.36 11.70
N LYS A 45 -34.99 0.74 11.08
CA LYS A 45 -36.24 -0.02 11.10
C LYS A 45 -36.59 -0.47 9.68
N LYS A 46 -36.58 -1.79 9.44
CA LYS A 46 -36.73 -2.38 8.09
C LYS A 46 -38.07 -2.09 7.41
N VAL A 47 -39.16 -2.00 8.16
CA VAL A 47 -40.55 -1.93 7.63
C VAL A 47 -41.04 -0.49 7.42
N VAL A 48 -40.23 0.52 7.78
CA VAL A 48 -40.65 1.93 7.74
C VAL A 48 -39.98 2.67 6.58
N LYS A 49 -40.77 3.39 5.77
CA LYS A 49 -40.25 4.24 4.68
C LYS A 49 -39.42 5.42 5.20
N ILE A 50 -39.88 6.08 6.27
CA ILE A 50 -39.20 7.22 6.90
C ILE A 50 -38.55 6.77 8.20
N GLN A 51 -37.24 6.94 8.30
CA GLN A 51 -36.47 6.57 9.48
C GLN A 51 -36.53 7.65 10.56
N SER A 52 -36.22 7.29 11.81
CA SER A 52 -36.19 8.25 12.92
C SER A 52 -35.13 9.35 12.72
N ALA A 53 -35.35 10.53 13.30
CA ALA A 53 -34.35 11.61 13.31
C ALA A 53 -32.99 11.16 13.87
N GLY A 54 -32.99 10.25 14.86
CA GLY A 54 -31.78 9.67 15.43
C GLY A 54 -31.02 8.76 14.44
N TYR A 55 -31.73 8.03 13.58
CA TYR A 55 -31.10 7.26 12.50
C TYR A 55 -30.44 8.19 11.47
N GLU A 56 -31.16 9.20 11.00
CA GLU A 56 -30.63 10.14 10.00
C GLU A 56 -29.40 10.90 10.53
N LYS A 57 -29.39 11.28 11.82
CA LYS A 57 -28.21 11.87 12.47
C LYS A 57 -27.01 10.92 12.46
N ALA A 58 -27.21 9.64 12.79
CA ALA A 58 -26.13 8.63 12.78
C ALA A 58 -25.61 8.35 11.35
N LYS A 59 -26.51 8.28 10.37
CA LYS A 59 -26.19 8.14 8.94
C LYS A 59 -25.39 9.34 8.44
N ALA A 60 -25.81 10.55 8.74
CA ALA A 60 -25.10 11.78 8.37
C ALA A 60 -23.67 11.81 8.94
N GLU A 61 -23.48 11.44 10.21
CA GLU A 61 -22.15 11.34 10.83
C GLU A 61 -21.30 10.24 10.17
N HIS A 62 -21.88 9.06 9.88
CA HIS A 62 -21.18 7.99 9.18
C HIS A 62 -20.68 8.43 7.79
N LEU A 63 -21.52 9.13 7.02
CA LEU A 63 -21.19 9.65 5.70
C LEU A 63 -20.14 10.78 5.79
N ARG A 64 -20.28 11.71 6.75
CA ARG A 64 -19.30 12.77 7.01
C ARG A 64 -17.93 12.20 7.33
N LEU A 65 -17.85 11.23 8.24
CA LEU A 65 -16.59 10.57 8.61
C LEU A 65 -16.01 9.78 7.43
N SER A 66 -16.86 9.12 6.64
CA SER A 66 -16.43 8.40 5.43
C SER A 66 -15.78 9.35 4.41
N ARG A 67 -16.42 10.48 4.11
CA ARG A 67 -15.88 11.51 3.23
C ARG A 67 -14.56 12.08 3.78
N LYS A 68 -14.51 12.42 5.07
CA LYS A 68 -13.30 12.96 5.71
C LYS A 68 -12.11 12.00 5.61
N ILE A 69 -12.31 10.71 5.90
CA ILE A 69 -11.26 9.69 5.80
C ILE A 69 -10.82 9.52 4.34
N MET A 70 -11.77 9.53 3.39
CA MET A 70 -11.47 9.44 1.96
C MET A 70 -10.59 10.61 1.50
N ASN A 71 -10.94 11.84 1.89
CA ASN A 71 -10.19 13.04 1.51
C ASN A 71 -8.77 13.02 2.09
N ILE A 72 -8.60 12.58 3.35
CA ILE A 72 -7.27 12.42 3.96
C ILE A 72 -6.41 11.44 3.15
N ARG A 73 -6.96 10.29 2.76
CA ARG A 73 -6.24 9.28 1.97
C ARG A 73 -5.90 9.77 0.58
N ASN A 74 -6.86 10.39 -0.12
CA ASN A 74 -6.64 10.93 -1.45
C ASN A 74 -5.54 12.00 -1.42
N ASN A 75 -5.64 12.95 -0.48
CA ASN A 75 -4.63 13.99 -0.32
C ASN A 75 -3.24 13.39 -0.04
N HIS A 76 -3.16 12.41 0.87
CA HIS A 76 -1.90 11.72 1.14
C HIS A 76 -1.32 11.07 -0.12
N ILE A 77 -2.14 10.36 -0.91
CA ILE A 77 -1.69 9.74 -2.16
C ILE A 77 -1.22 10.79 -3.17
N HIS A 78 -1.91 11.91 -3.32
CA HIS A 78 -1.46 12.99 -4.18
C HIS A 78 -0.14 13.59 -3.70
N GLN A 79 0.02 13.84 -2.40
CA GLN A 79 1.27 14.37 -1.85
C GLN A 79 2.44 13.40 -2.02
N ALA A 80 2.23 12.11 -1.69
CA ALA A 80 3.19 11.03 -1.84
C ALA A 80 3.70 10.89 -3.28
N THR A 81 2.76 10.78 -4.24
CA THR A 81 3.11 10.64 -5.66
C THR A 81 3.74 11.91 -6.22
N ALA A 82 3.31 13.11 -5.77
CA ALA A 82 3.93 14.37 -6.16
C ALA A 82 5.38 14.48 -5.66
N LYS A 83 5.62 14.11 -4.39
CA LYS A 83 6.97 14.09 -3.80
C LYS A 83 7.90 13.20 -4.59
N LEU A 84 7.42 12.03 -5.01
CA LEU A 84 8.18 11.08 -5.80
C LEU A 84 8.52 11.58 -7.21
N VAL A 85 7.56 12.06 -7.99
CA VAL A 85 7.87 12.55 -9.35
C VAL A 85 8.73 13.82 -9.32
N LYS A 86 8.64 14.63 -8.27
CA LYS A 86 9.47 15.82 -8.09
C LYS A 86 10.95 15.52 -7.85
N THR A 87 11.32 14.28 -7.52
CA THR A 87 12.73 13.88 -7.50
C THR A 87 13.31 13.67 -8.90
N LYS A 88 12.50 13.87 -9.96
CA LYS A 88 12.88 13.77 -11.39
C LYS A 88 13.64 12.48 -11.74
N PRO A 89 13.14 11.29 -11.37
CA PRO A 89 13.76 10.05 -11.80
C PRO A 89 13.60 9.87 -13.32
N MET A 90 14.60 9.29 -13.98
CA MET A 90 14.50 8.91 -15.39
C MET A 90 13.33 7.94 -15.65
N ARG A 91 13.15 6.98 -14.73
CA ARG A 91 12.07 5.99 -14.78
C ARG A 91 11.61 5.58 -13.39
N ILE A 92 10.36 5.15 -13.30
CA ILE A 92 9.77 4.57 -12.11
C ILE A 92 9.24 3.19 -12.45
N VAL A 93 9.90 2.16 -11.89
CA VAL A 93 9.48 0.77 -12.00
C VAL A 93 8.65 0.39 -10.77
N VAL A 94 7.48 -0.20 -10.98
CA VAL A 94 6.61 -0.77 -9.93
C VAL A 94 6.36 -2.25 -10.20
N GLU A 95 6.01 -3.01 -9.16
CA GLU A 95 5.54 -4.38 -9.34
C GLU A 95 4.18 -4.41 -10.06
N ASP A 96 3.98 -5.38 -10.96
CA ASP A 96 2.65 -5.69 -11.48
C ASP A 96 1.82 -6.48 -10.46
N LEU A 97 1.36 -5.76 -9.44
CA LEU A 97 0.50 -6.31 -8.41
C LEU A 97 -0.89 -6.57 -9.00
N SER A 98 -1.27 -7.84 -9.13
CA SER A 98 -2.67 -8.21 -9.36
C SER A 98 -3.49 -7.84 -8.12
N ILE A 99 -4.06 -6.64 -8.12
CA ILE A 99 -4.80 -6.08 -6.96
C ILE A 99 -5.98 -6.96 -6.57
N SER A 100 -6.60 -7.67 -7.52
CA SER A 100 -7.59 -8.73 -7.26
C SER A 100 -7.07 -9.85 -6.36
N ASN A 101 -5.81 -10.29 -6.54
CA ASN A 101 -5.19 -11.31 -5.70
C ASN A 101 -4.92 -10.80 -4.28
N LEU A 102 -4.62 -9.51 -4.10
CA LEU A 102 -4.43 -8.91 -2.77
C LEU A 102 -5.72 -8.92 -1.93
N PHE A 103 -6.89 -8.96 -2.57
CA PHE A 103 -8.18 -9.07 -1.90
C PHE A 103 -8.59 -10.50 -1.52
N LYS A 104 -7.94 -11.55 -2.07
CA LYS A 104 -8.26 -12.95 -1.75
C LYS A 104 -7.95 -13.30 -0.29
N ASN A 105 -6.95 -12.65 0.32
CA ASN A 105 -6.64 -12.86 1.73
C ASN A 105 -7.64 -12.09 2.61
N LYS A 106 -8.61 -12.80 3.20
CA LYS A 106 -9.64 -12.19 4.07
C LYS A 106 -9.05 -11.34 5.21
N LYS A 107 -7.89 -11.73 5.78
CA LYS A 107 -7.24 -10.99 6.88
C LYS A 107 -6.65 -9.65 6.42
N LEU A 108 -6.09 -9.60 5.20
CA LEU A 108 -5.41 -8.41 4.68
C LEU A 108 -6.27 -7.56 3.73
N SER A 109 -7.34 -8.14 3.18
CA SER A 109 -8.25 -7.51 2.21
C SER A 109 -8.69 -6.11 2.67
N ARG A 110 -9.12 -5.99 3.94
CA ARG A 110 -9.51 -4.72 4.54
C ARG A 110 -8.36 -3.71 4.55
N ALA A 111 -7.16 -4.13 4.95
CA ALA A 111 -6.00 -3.23 4.99
C ALA A 111 -5.65 -2.73 3.58
N PHE A 112 -5.68 -3.60 2.58
CA PHE A 112 -5.47 -3.24 1.17
C PHE A 112 -6.57 -2.30 0.63
N SER A 113 -7.84 -2.54 0.97
CA SER A 113 -8.95 -1.63 0.58
C SER A 113 -8.73 -0.22 1.11
N LEU A 114 -8.24 -0.10 2.35
CA LEU A 114 -7.99 1.20 2.99
C LEU A 114 -6.76 1.90 2.39
N GLN A 115 -5.82 1.16 1.79
CA GLN A 115 -4.60 1.70 1.19
C GLN A 115 -4.84 2.38 -0.16
N LYS A 116 -5.91 2.00 -0.88
CA LYS A 116 -6.27 2.55 -2.21
C LYS A 116 -5.15 2.46 -3.25
N LEU A 117 -4.48 1.30 -3.35
CA LEU A 117 -3.37 1.08 -4.29
C LEU A 117 -3.74 1.36 -5.76
N ASN A 118 -4.96 1.01 -6.20
CA ASN A 118 -5.45 1.38 -7.54
C ASN A 118 -5.34 2.89 -7.80
N PHE A 119 -5.82 3.70 -6.84
CA PHE A 119 -5.79 5.15 -6.96
C PHE A 119 -4.36 5.71 -6.86
N PHE A 120 -3.50 5.06 -6.07
CA PHE A 120 -2.07 5.40 -6.02
C PHE A 120 -1.40 5.18 -7.37
N PHE A 121 -1.59 4.02 -8.02
CA PHE A 121 -1.01 3.74 -9.34
C PHE A 121 -1.56 4.66 -10.42
N GLN A 122 -2.87 4.94 -10.41
CA GLN A 122 -3.47 5.93 -11.31
C GLN A 122 -2.83 7.31 -11.11
N CYS A 123 -2.67 7.74 -9.85
CA CYS A 123 -2.04 9.02 -9.54
C CYS A 123 -0.59 9.12 -9.94
N LEU A 124 0.15 8.02 -9.78
CA LEU A 124 1.54 7.95 -10.20
C LEU A 124 1.66 7.98 -11.72
N SER A 125 0.84 7.19 -12.43
CA SER A 125 0.86 7.10 -13.89
C SER A 125 0.66 8.47 -14.56
N TYR A 126 -0.43 9.18 -14.25
CA TYR A 126 -0.68 10.47 -14.92
C TYR A 126 0.36 11.53 -14.54
N LYS A 127 0.98 11.44 -13.35
CA LYS A 127 2.04 12.37 -12.96
C LYS A 127 3.34 12.05 -13.65
N CYS A 128 3.69 10.78 -13.81
CA CYS A 128 4.84 10.37 -14.58
C CYS A 128 4.73 10.88 -16.02
N GLU A 129 3.58 10.68 -16.65
CA GLU A 129 3.26 11.22 -17.98
C GLU A 129 3.44 12.74 -18.04
N LYS A 130 2.86 13.48 -17.09
CA LYS A 130 3.00 14.94 -16.99
C LYS A 130 4.46 15.42 -16.90
N TYR A 131 5.35 14.65 -16.27
CA TYR A 131 6.75 15.02 -16.07
C TYR A 131 7.71 14.33 -17.05
N GLY A 132 7.21 13.59 -18.05
CA GLY A 132 8.05 12.85 -19.00
C GLY A 132 8.85 11.70 -18.37
N ILE A 133 8.39 11.16 -17.24
CA ILE A 133 9.04 10.07 -16.52
C ILE A 133 8.51 8.74 -17.04
N ALA A 134 9.38 7.81 -17.41
CA ALA A 134 8.95 6.49 -17.85
C ALA A 134 8.32 5.70 -16.69
N TYR A 135 7.02 5.38 -16.78
CA TYR A 135 6.32 4.54 -15.80
C TYR A 135 6.25 3.09 -16.30
N VAL A 136 6.89 2.18 -15.58
CA VAL A 136 7.10 0.80 -16.01
C VAL A 136 6.55 -0.16 -14.96
N LYS A 137 5.82 -1.19 -15.41
CA LYS A 137 5.45 -2.33 -14.57
C LYS A 137 6.41 -3.47 -14.83
N ALA A 138 7.08 -3.95 -13.79
CA ALA A 138 7.89 -5.15 -13.86
C ALA A 138 7.03 -6.40 -14.04
N ASP A 139 7.62 -7.45 -14.60
CA ASP A 139 6.95 -8.74 -14.77
C ASP A 139 6.36 -9.24 -13.43
N LYS A 140 5.15 -9.79 -13.50
CA LYS A 140 4.41 -10.27 -12.34
C LYS A 140 5.12 -11.38 -11.55
N TRP A 141 5.97 -12.16 -12.21
CA TRP A 141 6.74 -13.25 -11.62
C TRP A 141 8.16 -12.84 -11.24
N PHE A 142 8.53 -11.57 -11.46
CA PHE A 142 9.83 -11.07 -11.04
C PHE A 142 9.97 -11.14 -9.52
N ALA A 143 10.97 -11.91 -9.07
CA ALA A 143 11.18 -12.19 -7.65
C ALA A 143 11.96 -11.06 -6.94
N SER A 144 11.55 -9.81 -7.16
CA SER A 144 12.14 -8.57 -6.64
C SER A 144 12.58 -8.69 -5.17
N SER A 145 11.70 -9.20 -4.30
CA SER A 145 11.94 -9.29 -2.87
C SER A 145 12.83 -10.46 -2.45
N LYS A 146 12.96 -11.50 -3.28
CA LYS A 146 13.74 -12.72 -3.01
C LYS A 146 15.13 -12.69 -3.63
N ILE A 147 15.41 -11.81 -4.58
CA ILE A 147 16.74 -11.72 -5.21
C ILE A 147 17.63 -10.85 -4.32
N CYS A 148 18.86 -11.26 -4.04
CA CYS A 148 19.85 -10.41 -3.40
C CYS A 148 20.21 -9.25 -4.34
N SER A 149 20.00 -8.01 -3.91
CA SER A 149 20.41 -6.84 -4.70
C SER A 149 21.94 -6.61 -4.72
N CYS A 150 22.73 -7.33 -3.93
CA CYS A 150 24.19 -7.26 -3.97
C CYS A 150 24.78 -8.24 -4.99
N CYS A 151 24.43 -9.53 -4.92
CA CYS A 151 25.03 -10.58 -5.76
C CYS A 151 24.09 -11.22 -6.79
N GLY A 152 22.79 -10.88 -6.79
CA GLY A 152 21.81 -11.44 -7.73
C GLY A 152 21.31 -12.86 -7.38
N VAL A 153 21.90 -13.52 -6.37
CA VAL A 153 21.47 -14.85 -5.94
C VAL A 153 20.07 -14.78 -5.33
N LYS A 154 19.20 -15.69 -5.73
CA LYS A 154 17.84 -15.82 -5.21
C LYS A 154 17.86 -16.50 -3.83
N TYR A 155 16.99 -16.04 -2.95
CA TYR A 155 16.77 -16.58 -1.63
C TYR A 155 16.47 -18.09 -1.71
N ASP A 156 17.32 -18.87 -1.04
CA ASP A 156 17.19 -20.32 -0.93
C ASP A 156 16.81 -20.70 0.50
N HIS A 157 15.58 -21.17 0.65
CA HIS A 157 15.01 -21.58 1.93
C HIS A 157 15.68 -22.81 2.56
N SER A 158 16.48 -23.57 1.80
CA SER A 158 17.19 -24.74 2.33
C SER A 158 18.40 -24.38 3.18
N VAL A 159 19.01 -23.22 2.92
CA VAL A 159 20.24 -22.76 3.57
C VAL A 159 20.04 -21.49 4.39
N GLN A 160 18.91 -20.82 4.22
CA GLN A 160 18.60 -19.58 4.94
C GLN A 160 17.99 -19.86 6.33
N PRO A 161 18.46 -19.17 7.39
CA PRO A 161 18.01 -19.43 8.76
C PRO A 161 16.54 -19.05 8.99
N GLU A 162 15.97 -18.14 8.20
CA GLU A 162 14.55 -17.78 8.31
C GLU A 162 13.61 -18.81 7.65
N GLY A 163 14.17 -19.80 6.94
CA GLY A 163 13.44 -20.92 6.34
C GLY A 163 12.55 -20.50 5.16
N GLN A 164 11.32 -21.04 5.10
CA GLN A 164 10.46 -20.83 3.95
C GLN A 164 10.07 -19.35 3.77
N TRP A 165 10.26 -18.82 2.55
CA TRP A 165 9.97 -17.41 2.26
C TRP A 165 8.52 -17.03 2.61
N SER A 166 8.35 -16.09 3.53
CA SER A 166 7.04 -15.67 4.02
C SER A 166 6.93 -14.14 4.15
N LEU A 167 5.72 -13.63 4.39
CA LEU A 167 5.49 -12.21 4.66
C LEU A 167 6.09 -11.73 6.00
N LYS A 168 6.44 -12.67 6.89
CA LYS A 168 7.05 -12.37 8.20
C LYS A 168 8.53 -12.04 8.07
N ILE A 169 9.20 -12.52 7.04
CA ILE A 169 10.60 -12.17 6.75
C ILE A 169 10.62 -10.73 6.26
N ARG A 170 11.19 -9.85 7.10
CA ARG A 170 11.30 -8.41 6.87
C ARG A 170 12.74 -7.98 6.70
N GLU A 171 13.65 -8.68 7.36
CA GLU A 171 15.08 -8.55 7.25
C GLU A 171 15.65 -9.96 7.04
N TRP A 172 16.73 -10.07 6.28
CA TRP A 172 17.43 -11.32 6.01
C TRP A 172 18.88 -11.04 5.59
N CYS A 173 19.75 -12.02 5.77
CA CYS A 173 21.14 -11.95 5.29
C CYS A 173 21.33 -12.87 4.08
N CYS A 174 22.03 -12.40 3.04
CA CYS A 174 22.34 -13.26 1.91
C CYS A 174 23.42 -14.28 2.30
N VAL A 175 23.13 -15.57 2.20
CA VAL A 175 24.12 -16.64 2.45
C VAL A 175 25.28 -16.67 1.44
N SER A 176 25.11 -16.06 0.26
CA SER A 176 26.14 -16.06 -0.78
C SER A 176 27.15 -14.92 -0.66
N CYS A 177 26.73 -13.74 -0.18
CA CYS A 177 27.61 -12.56 -0.10
C CYS A 177 27.52 -11.80 1.22
N ASN A 178 26.85 -12.37 2.22
CA ASN A 178 26.69 -11.87 3.59
C ASN A 178 26.06 -10.48 3.73
N SER A 179 25.48 -9.92 2.67
CA SER A 179 24.81 -8.62 2.73
C SER A 179 23.50 -8.71 3.52
N HIS A 180 23.32 -7.77 4.44
CA HIS A 180 22.07 -7.62 5.17
C HIS A 180 21.04 -6.80 4.37
N HIS A 181 19.78 -7.22 4.38
CA HIS A 181 18.72 -6.61 3.58
C HIS A 181 17.46 -6.31 4.41
N ASP A 182 16.98 -5.06 4.39
CA ASP A 182 15.54 -4.81 4.53
C ASP A 182 14.86 -5.24 3.23
N ARG A 183 13.84 -6.09 3.36
CA ARG A 183 13.14 -6.72 2.23
C ARG A 183 12.55 -5.70 1.24
N ASP A 184 11.93 -4.64 1.71
CA ASP A 184 11.23 -3.68 0.84
C ASP A 184 12.26 -2.78 0.12
N VAL A 185 13.36 -2.41 0.80
CA VAL A 185 14.50 -1.70 0.19
C VAL A 185 15.16 -2.56 -0.88
N ASN A 186 15.45 -3.83 -0.57
CA ASN A 186 16.03 -4.78 -1.51
C ASN A 186 15.13 -4.97 -2.75
N ALA A 187 13.82 -5.15 -2.54
CA ALA A 187 12.85 -5.22 -3.62
C ALA A 187 12.85 -3.95 -4.49
N ALA A 188 12.88 -2.78 -3.86
CA ALA A 188 12.92 -1.51 -4.58
C ALA A 188 14.18 -1.35 -5.44
N ILE A 189 15.35 -1.77 -4.93
CA ILE A 189 16.62 -1.77 -5.68
C ILE A 189 16.54 -2.73 -6.88
N ASN A 190 16.08 -3.96 -6.68
CA ASN A 190 15.94 -4.93 -7.77
C ASN A 190 14.97 -4.45 -8.84
N LEU A 191 13.84 -3.84 -8.45
CA LEU A 191 12.90 -3.23 -9.40
C LEU A 191 13.54 -2.09 -10.19
N SER A 192 14.41 -1.29 -9.57
CA SER A 192 15.11 -0.20 -10.28
C SER A 192 16.09 -0.70 -11.35
N ARG A 193 16.50 -1.97 -11.27
CA ARG A 193 17.37 -2.65 -12.22
C ARG A 193 16.63 -3.56 -13.18
N TRP A 194 15.30 -3.67 -13.06
CA TRP A 194 14.51 -4.52 -13.94
C TRP A 194 14.58 -4.03 -15.39
N VAL A 195 14.90 -4.94 -16.29
CA VAL A 195 14.92 -4.75 -17.75
C VAL A 195 14.00 -5.82 -18.33
N LYS A 196 13.25 -5.46 -19.38
CA LYS A 196 12.32 -6.36 -20.06
C LYS A 196 13.07 -7.34 -20.96
#